data_AF-A0A380E1Y0-F1
#
_entry.id   AF-A0A380E1Y0-F1
#
_cell.length_a   1.000
_cell.length_b   1.000
_cell.length_c   1.000
_cell.angle_alpha   90.00
_cell.angle_beta   90.00
_cell.angle_gamma   90.00
#
_symmetry.space_group_name_H-M   'P 1'
#
loop_
_entity.id
_entity.type
_entity.pdbx_description
1 polymer ?
#
loop_
_entity_poly.entity_id
_entity_poly.type
_entity_poly.pdbx_seq_one_letter_code
_entity_poly.pdbx_strand_id
1 'polypeptide(L)' 'MIIVATATGDMPFPTVANMLQERLGTGKVASMDQLAACSGFMYSMITAKQYVQSGDYH' A
#
# COMPACT_ATOMS: atom_id res chain seq x y z
N MET A 1 -2.47 8.07 0.40
CA MET A 1 -1.55 6.90 0.35
C MET A 1 -2.35 5.64 0.02
N ILE A 2 -1.78 4.71 -0.74
CA ILE A 2 -2.34 3.39 -1.04
C ILE A 2 -1.40 2.32 -0.48
N ILE A 3 -1.91 1.45 0.39
CA ILE A 3 -1.18 0.28 0.90
C ILE A 3 -1.95 -0.97 0.47
N VAL A 4 -1.29 -1.87 -0.25
CA VAL A 4 -1.90 -3.14 -0.67
C VAL A 4 -1.27 -4.29 0.12
N ALA A 5 -2.05 -4.90 1.01
CA ALA A 5 -1.67 -6.13 1.69
C ALA A 5 -1.88 -7.33 0.75
N THR A 6 -0.80 -7.83 0.14
CA THR A 6 -0.86 -9.03 -0.71
C THR A 6 0.40 -9.87 -0.55
N ALA A 7 0.27 -11.18 -0.66
CA ALA A 7 1.43 -12.09 -0.78
C ALA A 7 1.52 -12.75 -2.16
N THR A 8 0.58 -12.43 -3.05
CA THR A 8 0.45 -13.00 -4.39
C THR A 8 0.32 -11.86 -5.39
N GLY A 9 1.30 -10.96 -5.41
CA GLY A 9 1.43 -9.97 -6.48
C GLY A 9 1.78 -10.69 -7.78
N ASP A 10 1.22 -10.22 -8.90
CA ASP A 10 1.45 -10.83 -10.22
C ASP A 10 2.92 -10.72 -10.66
N MET A 11 3.60 -9.64 -10.25
CA MET A 11 4.98 -9.34 -10.60
C MET A 11 5.70 -8.62 -9.45
N PRO A 12 7.03 -8.77 -9.33
CA PRO A 12 7.81 -8.13 -8.26
C PRO A 12 7.94 -6.61 -8.46
N PHE A 13 7.82 -6.12 -9.69
CA PHE A 13 7.83 -4.70 -10.02
C PHE A 13 7.13 -4.47 -11.37
N PRO A 14 6.28 -3.44 -11.53
CA PRO A 14 5.81 -2.48 -10.51
C PRO A 14 4.93 -3.12 -9.43
N THR A 15 4.76 -2.42 -8.31
CA THR A 15 3.92 -2.88 -7.20
C THR A 15 2.44 -2.93 -7.60
N VAL A 16 1.68 -3.81 -6.96
CA VAL A 16 0.21 -3.89 -7.13
C VAL A 16 -0.44 -2.57 -6.76
N ALA A 17 0.03 -1.91 -5.69
CA ALA A 17 -0.44 -0.60 -5.27
C ALA A 17 -0.29 0.46 -6.37
N ASN A 18 0.81 0.45 -7.14
CA ASN A 18 1.02 1.41 -8.22
C ASN A 18 0.10 1.14 -9.43
N MET A 19 -0.17 -0.13 -9.74
CA MET A 19 -1.20 -0.49 -10.73
C MET A 19 -2.60 -0.06 -10.29
N LEU A 20 -2.91 -0.23 -9.00
CA LEU A 20 -4.18 0.19 -8.42
C LEU A 20 -4.34 1.72 -8.45
N GLN A 21 -3.26 2.45 -8.16
CA GLN A 21 -3.20 3.90 -8.26
C GLN A 21 -3.52 4.40 -9.67
N GLU A 22 -2.92 3.80 -10.69
CA GLU A 22 -3.20 4.12 -12.10
C GLU A 22 -4.67 3.85 -12.45
N ARG A 23 -5.19 2.69 -12.07
CA ARG A 23 -6.58 2.29 -12.35
C ARG A 23 -7.62 3.15 -11.63
N LEU A 24 -7.32 3.61 -10.41
CA LEU A 24 -8.21 4.48 -9.63
C LEU A 24 -8.08 5.96 -10.01
N GLY A 25 -7.08 6.34 -10.82
CA GLY A 25 -6.87 7.74 -11.20
C GLY A 25 -6.53 8.65 -10.02
N THR A 26 -5.94 8.12 -8.94
CA THR A 26 -5.70 8.87 -7.69
C THR A 26 -4.54 9.88 -7.78
N GLY A 27 -3.95 10.07 -8.96
CA GLY A 27 -2.85 11.00 -9.18
C GLY A 27 -1.56 10.54 -8.49
N LYS A 28 -0.70 11.46 -8.06
CA LYS A 28 0.60 11.15 -7.42
C LYS A 28 0.44 10.98 -5.90
N VAL A 29 -0.14 9.87 -5.48
CA VAL A 29 -0.17 9.46 -4.06
C VAL A 29 0.93 8.45 -3.78
N ALA A 30 1.42 8.40 -2.54
CA ALA A 30 2.34 7.36 -2.12
C ALA A 30 1.68 5.98 -2.20
N SER A 31 2.36 4.99 -2.79
CA SER A 31 1.86 3.63 -2.99
C SER A 31 2.90 2.58 -2.61
N MET A 32 2.51 1.55 -1.88
CA MET A 32 3.39 0.42 -1.53
C MET A 32 2.61 -0.88 -1.31
N ASP A 33 3.31 -2.01 -1.50
CA ASP A 33 2.79 -3.34 -1.19
C ASP A 33 3.34 -3.81 0.16
N GLN A 34 2.47 -4.40 0.99
CA GLN A 34 2.84 -5.01 2.26
C GLN A 34 2.83 -6.53 2.14
N LEU A 35 4.03 -7.11 2.01
CA LEU A 35 4.26 -8.55 1.80
C LEU A 35 4.34 -9.29 3.14
N ALA A 36 3.20 -9.61 3.75
CA ALA A 36 3.16 -10.34 5.03
C ALA A 36 2.04 -11.40 5.12
N ALA A 37 1.76 -12.09 4.01
CA ALA A 37 0.81 -13.21 3.93
C ALA A 37 -0.51 -12.93 4.68
N CYS A 38 -0.96 -13.85 5.53
CA CYS A 38 -2.22 -13.73 6.28
C CYS A 38 -2.26 -12.54 7.26
N SER A 39 -1.10 -12.06 7.71
CA SER A 39 -0.99 -10.94 8.64
C SER A 39 -0.85 -9.59 7.93
N GLY A 40 -0.81 -9.58 6.59
CA GLY A 40 -0.58 -8.38 5.78
C GLY A 40 -1.55 -7.25 6.08
N PHE A 41 -2.83 -7.58 6.31
CA PHE A 41 -3.84 -6.58 6.65
C PHE A 41 -3.55 -5.87 7.98
N MET A 42 -3.24 -6.62 9.04
CA MET A 42 -2.95 -6.06 10.35
C MET A 42 -1.72 -5.15 10.32
N TYR A 43 -0.64 -5.60 9.68
CA TYR A 43 0.55 -4.76 9.53
C TYR A 43 0.28 -3.52 8.71
N SER A 44 -0.46 -3.63 7.59
CA SER A 44 -0.83 -2.47 6.78
C SER A 44 -1.64 -1.45 7.57
N MET A 45 -2.56 -1.89 8.42
CA MET A 45 -3.36 -0.99 9.26
C MET A 45 -2.52 -0.26 10.31
N ILE A 46 -1.60 -0.96 10.98
CA ILE A 46 -0.70 -0.36 11.97
C ILE A 46 0.22 0.66 11.29
N THR A 47 0.79 0.30 10.15
CA THR A 47 1.62 1.17 9.33
C THR A 47 0.85 2.39 8.84
N ALA A 48 -0.36 2.22 8.30
CA ALA A 48 -1.22 3.33 7.89
C ALA A 48 -1.50 4.29 9.06
N LYS A 49 -1.83 3.74 10.24
CA LYS A 49 -2.04 4.54 11.44
C LYS A 49 -0.81 5.36 11.79
N GLN A 50 0.38 4.78 11.75
CA GLN A 50 1.62 5.50 12.03
C GLN A 50 1.85 6.65 11.05
N TYR A 51 1.64 6.44 9.74
CA TYR A 51 1.78 7.49 8.74
C TYR A 51 0.78 8.63 8.89
N VAL A 52 -0.46 8.32 9.26
CA VAL A 52 -1.48 9.35 9.56
C VAL A 52 -1.10 10.12 10.83
N GLN A 53 -0.60 9.43 11.86
CA GLN A 53 -0.23 10.06 13.14
C GLN A 53 1.06 10.88 13.06
N SER A 54 2.03 10.49 12.24
CA SER A 54 3.26 11.25 12.04
C SER A 54 3.06 12.51 11.22
N GLY A 55 1.98 12.58 10.43
CA GLY A 55 1.72 13.69 9.51
C GLY A 55 2.57 13.65 8.24
N ASP A 56 3.33 12.57 8.01
CA ASP A 56 4.18 12.39 6.84
C ASP A 56 3.37 12.30 5.53
N TYR A 57 2.10 11.93 5.62
CA TYR A 57 1.20 11.80 4.49
C TYR A 57 -0.16 12.44 4.83
N HIS A 58 -0.46 13.57 4.17
CA HIS A 58 -1.75 14.26 4.16
C HIS A 58 -2.45 14.08 2.81
#